data_AF-Q24T12-F1
#
_entry.id   AF-Q24T12-F1
#
_cell.length_a   1.000
_cell.length_b   1.000
_cell.length_c   1.000
_cell.angle_alpha   90.00
_cell.angle_beta   90.00
_cell.angle_gamma   90.00
#
_symmetry.space_group_name_H-M   'P 1'
#
loop_
_entity.id
_entity.type
_entity.pdbx_description
1 polymer ?
#
loop_
_entity_poly.entity_id
_entity_poly.type
_entity_poly.pdbx_seq_one_letter_code
_entity_poly.pdbx_strand_id
1 'polypeptide(L)'
;MYNLSIRSVKNKTELHIIYLGGISVSIFEALMLLSFGAAWPFSIHKSYVSRSIEGKSPFFLIILIFGYVAGILHKLFYQYDQVIYLYILNLLMVSVDFLLYLRNSRLAKVHRKISQPII
;
A
#
# COMPACT_ATOMS: atom_id res chain seq x y z
N MET A 1 6.21 -30.22 -46.31
CA MET A 1 7.20 -29.91 -45.24
C MET A 1 7.01 -28.54 -44.57
N TYR A 2 6.43 -27.52 -45.23
CA TYR A 2 6.24 -26.17 -44.65
C TYR A 2 5.28 -26.09 -43.44
N ASN A 3 4.21 -26.89 -43.39
CA ASN A 3 3.21 -26.84 -42.32
C ASN A 3 3.74 -27.26 -40.93
N LEU A 4 4.76 -28.12 -40.86
CA LEU A 4 5.37 -28.55 -39.59
C LEU A 4 6.24 -27.44 -38.98
N SER A 5 6.93 -26.66 -39.81
CA SER A 5 7.77 -25.54 -39.38
C SER A 5 6.93 -24.38 -38.82
N ILE A 6 5.84 -24.00 -39.51
CA ILE A 6 4.93 -22.95 -39.04
C ILE A 6 4.24 -23.34 -37.72
N ARG A 7 3.86 -24.61 -37.55
CA ARG A 7 3.22 -25.10 -36.32
C ARG A 7 4.18 -25.13 -35.13
N SER A 8 5.46 -25.44 -35.36
CA SER A 8 6.52 -25.39 -34.35
C SER A 8 6.86 -23.95 -33.95
N VAL A 9 6.98 -23.04 -34.92
CA VAL A 9 7.20 -21.61 -34.66
C VAL A 9 6.02 -21.02 -33.87
N LYS A 10 4.77 -21.30 -34.26
CA LYS A 10 3.57 -20.81 -33.56
C LYS A 10 3.48 -21.33 -32.12
N ASN A 11 3.80 -22.61 -31.88
CA ASN A 11 3.86 -23.14 -30.51
C ASN A 11 4.97 -22.48 -29.69
N LYS A 12 6.12 -22.16 -30.30
CA LYS A 12 7.26 -21.53 -29.61
C LYS A 12 6.99 -20.05 -29.29
N THR A 13 6.34 -19.30 -30.18
CA THR A 13 5.87 -17.94 -29.89
C THR A 13 4.70 -17.92 -28.93
N GLU A 14 3.75 -18.86 -29.01
CA GLU A 14 2.67 -18.96 -28.02
C GLU A 14 3.21 -19.39 -26.66
N LEU A 15 4.17 -20.31 -26.58
CA LEU A 15 4.92 -20.61 -25.35
C LEU A 15 5.69 -19.39 -24.84
N HIS A 16 6.34 -18.62 -25.71
CA HIS A 16 7.01 -17.37 -25.31
C HIS A 16 6.02 -16.32 -24.80
N ILE A 17 4.84 -16.19 -25.42
CA ILE A 17 3.76 -15.28 -24.99
C ILE A 17 3.11 -15.78 -23.70
N ILE A 18 3.03 -17.09 -23.45
CA ILE A 18 2.53 -17.67 -22.19
C ILE A 18 3.57 -17.51 -21.07
N TYR A 19 4.87 -17.68 -21.36
CA TYR A 19 5.95 -17.49 -20.37
C TYR A 19 6.27 -16.01 -20.08
N LEU A 20 6.14 -15.12 -21.07
CA LEU A 20 6.26 -13.67 -20.88
C LEU A 20 4.95 -13.04 -20.40
N GLY A 21 3.80 -13.63 -20.73
CA GLY A 21 2.46 -13.17 -20.35
C GLY A 21 1.90 -13.82 -19.08
N GLY A 22 2.68 -14.68 -18.41
CA GLY A 22 2.30 -15.41 -17.20
C GLY A 22 2.58 -14.68 -15.88
N ILE A 23 3.31 -13.56 -15.90
CA ILE A 23 3.58 -12.72 -14.73
C ILE A 23 3.58 -11.25 -15.18
N SER A 24 2.42 -10.73 -15.56
CA SER A 24 2.24 -9.28 -15.84
C SER A 24 2.17 -8.49 -14.54
N VAL A 25 3.15 -8.66 -13.65
CA VAL A 25 3.30 -7.82 -12.47
C VAL A 25 3.58 -6.41 -12.99
N SER A 26 2.69 -5.47 -12.72
CA SER A 26 2.88 -4.08 -13.11
C SER A 26 4.06 -3.50 -12.32
N ILE A 27 5.24 -3.49 -12.93
CA ILE A 27 6.50 -3.07 -12.29
C ILE A 27 6.38 -1.65 -11.74
N PHE A 28 5.71 -0.76 -12.48
CA PHE A 28 5.48 0.62 -12.04
C PHE A 28 4.57 0.69 -10.81
N GLU A 29 3.53 -0.15 -10.74
CA GLU A 29 2.64 -0.24 -9.58
C GLU A 29 3.38 -0.79 -8.36
N ALA A 30 4.17 -1.85 -8.54
CA ALA A 30 5.01 -2.40 -7.48
C ALA A 30 6.02 -1.37 -6.95
N LEU A 31 6.71 -0.64 -7.83
CA LEU A 31 7.64 0.43 -7.44
C LEU A 31 6.94 1.58 -6.71
N MET A 32 5.74 1.97 -7.16
CA MET A 32 4.92 2.97 -6.48
C MET A 32 4.57 2.52 -5.05
N LEU A 33 4.10 1.28 -4.88
CA LEU A 33 3.74 0.74 -3.57
C LEU A 33 4.94 0.48 -2.66
N LEU A 34 6.11 0.16 -3.23
CA LEU A 34 7.36 0.09 -2.48
C LEU A 34 7.79 1.47 -1.98
N SER A 35 7.69 2.48 -2.84
CA SER A 35 8.06 3.86 -2.51
C SER A 35 7.13 4.43 -1.43
N PHE A 36 5.82 4.20 -1.57
CA PHE A 36 4.87 4.53 -0.53
C PHE A 36 5.16 3.70 0.72
N GLY A 37 5.30 2.38 0.59
CA GLY A 37 5.58 1.45 1.69
C GLY A 37 6.75 1.87 2.57
N ALA A 38 7.84 2.34 1.94
CA ALA A 38 9.02 2.83 2.62
C ALA A 38 8.78 4.12 3.42
N ALA A 39 7.79 4.94 3.08
CA ALA A 39 7.47 6.18 3.79
C ALA A 39 6.83 5.93 5.17
N TRP A 40 6.08 4.83 5.35
CA TRP A 40 5.40 4.53 6.62
C TRP A 40 6.34 4.21 7.79
N PRO A 41 7.41 3.40 7.65
CA PRO A 41 8.39 3.19 8.71
C PRO A 41 8.93 4.50 9.30
N PHE A 42 9.25 5.48 8.45
CA PHE A 42 9.69 6.81 8.90
C PHE A 42 8.58 7.57 9.62
N SER A 43 7.35 7.53 9.08
CA SER A 43 6.17 8.16 9.68
C SER A 43 5.85 7.60 11.07
N ILE A 44 5.88 6.27 11.21
CA ILE A 44 5.64 5.52 12.43
C ILE A 44 6.72 5.82 13.46
N HIS A 45 8.00 5.73 13.07
CA HIS A 45 9.13 6.02 13.95
C HIS A 45 9.04 7.45 14.51
N LYS A 46 8.78 8.43 13.65
CA LYS A 46 8.62 9.83 14.07
C LYS A 46 7.45 9.98 15.04
N SER A 47 6.29 9.38 14.77
CA SER A 47 5.13 9.45 15.66
C SER A 47 5.32 8.71 16.98
N TYR A 48 6.13 7.64 17.01
CA TYR A 48 6.45 6.93 18.24
C TYR A 48 7.40 7.73 19.14
N VAL A 49 8.46 8.32 18.55
CA VAL A 49 9.48 9.08 19.29
C VAL A 49 8.98 10.46 19.72
N SER A 50 8.34 11.22 18.82
CA SER A 50 7.92 12.60 19.13
C SER A 50 6.72 12.68 20.07
N ARG A 51 5.89 11.62 20.10
CA ARG A 51 4.58 11.58 20.79
C ARG A 51 3.66 12.76 20.44
N SER A 52 4.00 13.53 19.40
CA SER A 52 3.28 14.71 18.96
C SER A 52 2.42 14.36 17.76
N ILE A 53 1.21 14.92 17.74
CA ILE A 53 0.27 14.83 16.62
C ILE A 53 0.34 16.05 15.70
N GLU A 54 1.24 17.00 15.98
CA GLU A 54 1.30 18.27 15.24
C GLU A 54 1.77 18.07 13.79
N GLY A 55 1.03 18.66 12.86
CA GLY A 55 1.26 18.57 11.42
C GLY A 55 0.81 17.27 10.74
N LYS A 56 0.29 16.28 11.48
CA LYS A 56 -0.19 15.01 10.91
C LYS A 56 -1.70 15.02 10.70
N SER A 57 -2.15 14.86 9.46
CA SER A 57 -3.58 14.86 9.10
C SER A 57 -4.18 13.45 9.20
N PRO A 58 -5.07 13.16 10.16
CA PRO A 58 -5.71 11.85 10.27
C PRO A 58 -6.63 11.55 9.07
N PHE A 59 -7.23 12.58 8.48
CA PHE A 59 -8.05 12.44 7.28
C PHE A 59 -7.25 11.90 6.10
N PHE A 60 -5.99 12.35 5.95
CA PHE A 60 -5.11 11.82 4.91
C PHE A 60 -4.86 10.32 5.07
N LEU A 61 -4.64 9.84 6.31
CA LEU A 61 -4.47 8.41 6.58
C LEU A 61 -5.74 7.60 6.26
N ILE A 62 -6.93 8.14 6.56
CA ILE A 62 -8.20 7.47 6.24
C ILE A 62 -8.40 7.36 4.72
N ILE A 63 -8.10 8.43 3.97
CA ILE A 63 -8.18 8.43 2.50
C ILE A 63 -7.23 7.37 1.92
N LEU A 64 -6.00 7.26 2.44
CA LEU A 64 -5.05 6.23 2.04
C LEU A 64 -5.57 4.81 2.31
N ILE A 65 -6.10 4.55 3.51
CA ILE A 65 -6.70 3.25 3.86
C ILE A 65 -7.81 2.89 2.85
N PHE A 66 -8.70 3.84 2.55
CA PHE A 66 -9.76 3.62 1.58
C PHE A 66 -9.22 3.33 0.17
N GLY A 67 -8.21 4.09 -0.27
CA GLY A 67 -7.54 3.86 -1.55
C GLY A 67 -6.89 2.48 -1.65
N TYR A 68 -6.22 2.02 -0.58
CA TYR A 68 -5.63 0.68 -0.55
C TYR A 68 -6.69 -0.43 -0.58
N VAL A 69 -7.81 -0.28 0.15
CA VAL A 69 -8.92 -1.24 0.09
C VAL A 69 -9.52 -1.31 -1.31
N ALA A 70 -9.75 -0.16 -1.95
CA ALA A 70 -10.27 -0.10 -3.32
C ALA A 70 -9.31 -0.79 -4.32
N GLY A 71 -8.00 -0.56 -4.19
CA GLY A 71 -6.99 -1.23 -5.01
C GLY A 71 -6.94 -2.75 -4.81
N ILE A 72 -7.06 -3.22 -3.56
CA ILE A 72 -7.16 -4.65 -3.25
C ILE A 72 -8.41 -5.27 -3.89
N LEU A 73 -9.57 -4.62 -3.76
CA LEU A 73 -10.81 -5.10 -4.37
C LEU A 73 -10.67 -5.16 -5.90
N HIS A 74 -10.08 -4.14 -6.52
CA HIS A 74 -9.83 -4.15 -7.97
C HIS A 74 -8.95 -5.34 -8.40
N LYS A 75 -7.86 -5.62 -7.65
CA LYS A 75 -7.00 -6.79 -7.92
C LYS A 75 -7.72 -8.13 -7.68
N LEU A 76 -8.59 -8.22 -6.68
CA LEU A 76 -9.36 -9.43 -6.40
C LEU A 76 -10.41 -9.74 -7.47
N PHE A 77 -11.07 -8.72 -8.04
CA PHE A 77 -12.17 -8.92 -8.98
C PHE A 77 -11.78 -8.88 -10.46
N TYR A 78 -10.73 -8.14 -10.83
CA TYR A 78 -10.43 -7.89 -12.25
C TYR A 78 -9.11 -8.51 -12.71
N GLN A 79 -8.02 -8.29 -11.98
CA GLN A 79 -6.67 -8.72 -12.39
C GLN A 79 -5.82 -9.08 -11.17
N TYR A 80 -5.88 -10.34 -10.76
CA TYR A 80 -5.09 -10.83 -9.63
C TYR A 80 -3.62 -10.98 -10.03
N ASP A 81 -2.74 -10.36 -9.25
CA ASP A 81 -1.29 -10.50 -9.36
C ASP A 81 -0.63 -10.45 -7.98
N GLN A 82 0.69 -10.65 -7.94
CA GLN A 82 1.47 -10.64 -6.70
C GLN A 82 1.58 -9.23 -6.07
N VAL A 83 1.20 -8.16 -6.77
CA VAL A 83 1.24 -6.79 -6.24
C VAL A 83 0.22 -6.60 -5.12
N ILE A 84 -0.81 -7.45 -5.05
CA ILE A 84 -1.79 -7.46 -3.95
C ILE A 84 -1.13 -7.60 -2.56
N TYR A 85 -0.02 -8.34 -2.44
CA TYR A 85 0.70 -8.47 -1.17
C TYR A 85 1.31 -7.13 -0.73
N LEU A 86 1.82 -6.33 -1.67
CA LEU A 86 2.33 -4.98 -1.38
C LEU A 86 1.19 -4.05 -0.96
N TYR A 87 0.01 -4.16 -1.58
CA TYR A 87 -1.17 -3.42 -1.15
C TYR A 87 -1.57 -3.74 0.30
N ILE A 88 -1.64 -5.03 0.65
CA ILE A 88 -1.99 -5.48 2.01
C ILE A 88 -0.95 -5.00 3.02
N LEU A 89 0.35 -5.11 2.70
CA LEU A 89 1.42 -4.62 3.56
C LEU A 89 1.30 -3.11 3.82
N ASN A 90 1.07 -2.33 2.76
CA ASN A 90 0.85 -0.89 2.87
C ASN A 90 -0.38 -0.56 3.73
N LEU A 91 -1.50 -1.25 3.52
CA LEU A 91 -2.71 -1.09 4.31
C LEU A 91 -2.45 -1.34 5.81
N LEU A 92 -1.71 -2.39 6.15
CA LEU A 92 -1.34 -2.70 7.53
C LEU A 92 -0.46 -1.61 8.14
N MET A 93 0.57 -1.15 7.43
CA MET A 93 1.47 -0.10 7.91
C MET A 93 0.73 1.23 8.14
N VAL A 94 -0.13 1.64 7.21
CA VAL A 94 -0.95 2.85 7.35
C VAL A 94 -1.90 2.73 8.55
N SER A 95 -2.49 1.55 8.73
CA SER A 95 -3.40 1.28 9.84
C SER A 95 -2.69 1.36 11.19
N VAL A 96 -1.47 0.81 11.29
CA VAL A 96 -0.64 0.93 12.50
C VAL A 96 -0.30 2.39 12.79
N ASP A 97 0.08 3.16 11.78
CA ASP A 97 0.37 4.59 11.93
C ASP A 97 -0.87 5.38 12.39
N PHE A 98 -2.05 5.03 11.86
CA PHE A 98 -3.32 5.63 12.26
C PHE A 98 -3.68 5.30 13.72
N LEU A 99 -3.51 4.05 14.15
CA LEU A 99 -3.72 3.65 15.55
C LEU A 99 -2.77 4.38 16.52
N LEU A 100 -1.50 4.53 16.13
CA LEU A 100 -0.53 5.34 16.87
C LEU A 100 -0.95 6.80 16.95
N TYR A 101 -1.45 7.38 15.86
CA TYR A 101 -2.00 8.73 15.86
C TYR A 101 -3.17 8.86 16.84
N LEU A 102 -4.12 7.92 16.84
CA LEU A 102 -5.26 7.94 17.75
C LEU A 102 -4.81 7.87 19.22
N ARG A 103 -3.82 7.03 19.53
CA ARG A 103 -3.23 6.95 20.87
C ARG A 103 -2.61 8.27 21.29
N ASN A 104 -1.76 8.85 20.45
CA ASN A 104 -1.08 10.12 20.74
C ASN A 104 -2.09 11.29 20.83
N SER A 105 -3.15 11.27 20.03
CA SER A 105 -4.22 12.27 20.07
C SER A 105 -4.97 12.26 21.40
N ARG A 106 -5.22 11.08 21.97
CA ARG A 106 -5.82 10.96 23.32
C ARG A 106 -4.91 11.56 24.39
N LEU A 107 -3.62 11.25 24.36
CA LEU A 107 -2.63 11.81 25.30
C LEU A 107 -2.54 13.34 25.18
N ALA A 108 -2.49 13.86 23.95
CA ALA A 108 -2.45 15.29 23.69
C ALA A 108 -3.72 16.01 24.18
N LYS A 109 -4.91 15.42 23.99
CA LYS A 109 -6.18 15.98 24.51
C LYS A 109 -6.19 16.04 26.04
N VAL A 110 -5.70 15.00 26.72
CA VAL A 110 -5.61 14.98 28.18
C VAL A 110 -4.68 16.09 28.69
N HIS A 111 -3.49 16.23 28.09
CA HIS A 111 -2.54 17.29 28.46
C HIS A 111 -3.14 18.69 28.24
N ARG A 112 -3.79 18.90 27.08
CA ARG A 112 -4.45 20.18 26.75
C ARG A 112 -5.57 20.53 27.74
N LYS A 113 -6.31 19.54 28.23
CA LYS A 113 -7.42 19.72 29.19
C LYS A 113 -6.93 20.03 30.62
N ILE A 114 -5.74 19.55 31.00
CA ILE A 114 -5.12 19.84 32.30
C ILE A 114 -4.47 21.24 32.31
N SER A 115 -3.89 21.67 31.18
CA SER A 115 -3.22 22.98 31.08
C SER A 115 -4.15 24.16 30.78
N GLN A 116 -5.44 23.93 30.51
CA GLN A 116 -6.41 25.02 30.39
C GLN A 116 -6.78 25.54 31.79
N PRO A 117 -6.52 26.82 32.10
CA PRO A 117 -6.99 27.41 33.36
C PRO A 117 -8.52 27.37 33.37
N ILE A 118 -9.09 26.99 34.53
CA ILE A 118 -10.52 27.12 34.81
C ILE A 118 -10.82 28.63 34.76
N ILE A 119 -11.44 29.10 33.68
CA ILE A 119 -12.04 30.43 33.55
C ILE A 119 -13.52 30.23 33.33
#